data_AF-A0A9D2DFE7-F1
#
_entry.id   AF-A0A9D2DFE7-F1
#
_cell.length_a   1.000
_cell.length_b   1.000
_cell.length_c   1.000
_cell.angle_alpha   90.00
_cell.angle_beta   90.00
_cell.angle_gamma   90.00
#
_symmetry.space_group_name_H-M   'P 1'
#
loop_
_entity.id
_entity.type
_entity.pdbx_description
1 polymer ?
#
loop_
_entity_poly.entity_id
_entity_poly.type
_entity_poly.pdbx_seq_one_letter_code
_entity_poly.pdbx_strand_id
1 'polypeptide(L)'
;MKKVVSILIAAALAASMSVFTMTASATKDGTDYVLPVDDIDSWIAEIIEPYEWGGALSECDVINGEVVDGAMKLTMGGGWQYPHARVENFEAGLVSVTEDDYVNLDVSLDTDTDDIRFGLTLVCNIDTKNTDVQLAPYICKVSGATPVGTGKGQQVPGGDYKLSFKFADAVKYLDEVAGSTVYDSLFGPDGDSTVCSIRFYLYSSSPEEVADKALTIRSFTIGAQASDTNTSTGGTASTGTTSSGSTTTSSKVQTTSSTSSKSQVTTGENILPIIGVAALAVVATSAIVVSKKRSK
;
A
#
# COMPACT_ATOMS: atom_id res chain seq x y z
N MET A 1 3.43 44.43 54.34
CA MET A 1 4.70 44.66 53.61
C MET A 1 4.72 43.79 52.37
N LYS A 2 4.96 44.42 51.21
CA LYS A 2 5.53 43.95 49.92
C LYS A 2 5.27 42.48 49.51
N LYS A 3 4.41 42.18 48.52
CA LYS A 3 4.49 42.39 47.05
C LYS A 3 5.18 41.24 46.28
N VAL A 4 4.37 40.54 45.46
CA VAL A 4 4.61 40.03 44.07
C VAL A 4 5.69 38.92 43.97
N VAL A 5 5.50 37.76 43.32
CA VAL A 5 5.16 37.52 41.90
C VAL A 5 4.66 36.07 41.72
N SER A 6 3.51 35.93 41.05
CA SER A 6 3.01 34.70 40.43
C SER A 6 3.90 34.29 39.24
N ILE A 7 4.19 33.00 39.09
CA ILE A 7 4.46 32.43 37.76
C ILE A 7 3.69 31.11 37.63
N LEU A 8 2.46 31.23 37.12
CA LEU A 8 1.85 30.21 36.26
C LEU A 8 2.67 30.22 34.97
N ILE A 9 3.52 29.21 34.76
CA ILE A 9 4.05 28.96 33.42
C ILE A 9 2.93 28.27 32.65
N ALA A 10 2.18 29.08 31.93
CA ALA A 10 1.50 28.66 30.73
C ALA A 10 2.58 28.23 29.72
N ALA A 11 2.78 26.92 29.57
CA ALA A 11 3.31 26.35 28.34
C ALA A 11 2.11 25.94 27.49
N ALA A 12 1.40 26.95 26.98
CA ALA A 12 0.69 26.82 25.73
C ALA A 12 1.78 26.79 24.63
N LEU A 13 2.28 25.60 24.34
CA LEU A 13 3.04 25.32 23.13
C LEU A 13 2.19 24.32 22.36
N ALA A 14 1.67 24.83 21.25
CA ALA A 14 0.96 24.15 20.17
C ALA A 14 1.20 22.62 20.19
N ALA A 15 0.19 21.76 20.29
CA ALA A 15 -0.83 21.62 19.26
C ALA A 15 -0.28 21.98 17.86
N SER A 16 0.86 21.42 17.48
CA SER A 16 0.95 20.84 16.14
C SER A 16 -0.02 19.64 16.18
N MET A 17 -1.30 19.70 15.81
CA MET A 17 -1.82 20.24 14.55
C MET A 17 -0.73 20.40 13.50
N SER A 18 0.05 19.34 13.32
CA SER A 18 0.38 18.89 12.00
C SER A 18 -0.97 18.59 11.33
N VAL A 19 -1.63 19.65 10.86
CA VAL A 19 -2.44 19.54 9.65
C VAL A 19 -1.40 19.26 8.58
N PHE A 20 -0.90 18.02 8.56
CA PHE A 20 -0.41 17.47 7.33
C PHE A 20 -1.67 17.38 6.51
N THR A 21 -1.75 18.26 5.52
CA THR A 21 -2.54 17.99 4.33
C THR A 21 -2.08 16.64 3.83
N MET A 22 -2.75 15.55 4.25
CA MET A 22 -2.99 14.41 3.39
C MET A 22 -3.52 15.06 2.11
N THR A 23 -2.65 15.16 1.11
CA THR A 23 -3.01 15.84 -0.12
C THR A 23 -3.86 14.87 -0.92
N ALA A 24 -5.15 14.95 -0.57
CA ALA A 24 -6.36 14.61 -1.29
C ALA A 24 -6.55 13.18 -1.82
N SER A 25 -7.58 12.54 -1.28
CA SER A 25 -8.45 11.63 -2.02
C SER A 25 -8.96 12.31 -3.31
N ALA A 26 -8.90 11.63 -4.45
CA ALA A 26 -10.09 11.27 -5.25
C ALA A 26 -9.70 10.56 -6.55
N THR A 27 -10.17 9.33 -6.75
CA THR A 27 -10.55 8.89 -8.10
C THR A 27 -12.06 8.97 -8.30
N LYS A 28 -12.51 10.22 -8.31
CA LYS A 28 -13.51 10.74 -9.25
C LYS A 28 -13.03 12.01 -9.98
N ASP A 29 -11.88 12.58 -9.59
CA ASP A 29 -11.35 13.87 -10.10
C ASP A 29 -9.86 13.84 -10.54
N GLY A 30 -9.25 12.65 -10.70
CA GLY A 30 -7.99 12.49 -11.44
C GLY A 30 -6.68 12.72 -10.67
N THR A 31 -6.64 12.46 -9.36
CA THR A 31 -5.38 12.45 -8.59
C THR A 31 -5.18 11.08 -7.94
N ASP A 32 -4.02 10.48 -8.16
CA ASP A 32 -3.67 9.18 -7.58
C ASP A 32 -3.53 9.31 -6.05
N TYR A 33 -4.09 8.35 -5.31
CA TYR A 33 -3.69 8.14 -3.91
C TYR A 33 -2.27 7.60 -3.88
N VAL A 34 -1.44 8.14 -2.99
CA VAL A 34 -0.06 7.71 -2.78
C VAL A 34 0.11 7.26 -1.33
N LEU A 35 0.57 6.03 -1.12
CA LEU A 35 0.88 5.53 0.22
C LEU A 35 2.09 6.29 0.80
N PRO A 36 2.04 6.75 2.06
CA PRO A 36 3.13 7.49 2.70
C PRO A 36 4.28 6.55 3.10
N VAL A 37 5.04 6.06 2.13
CA VAL A 37 6.15 5.11 2.36
C VAL A 37 7.38 5.76 3.02
N ASP A 38 7.48 7.08 2.98
CA ASP A 38 8.56 7.88 3.55
C ASP A 38 8.22 8.51 4.91
N ASP A 39 7.04 8.21 5.45
CA ASP A 39 6.56 8.73 6.74
C ASP A 39 6.09 7.58 7.63
N ILE A 40 6.96 7.15 8.55
CA ILE A 40 6.66 6.08 9.51
C ILE A 40 5.54 6.44 10.49
N ASP A 41 5.34 7.74 10.79
CA ASP A 41 4.33 8.17 11.79
C ASP A 41 2.90 7.94 11.28
N SER A 42 2.72 7.81 9.96
CA SER A 42 1.45 7.43 9.33
C SER A 42 1.13 5.93 9.45
N TRP A 43 2.09 5.09 9.90
CA TRP A 43 1.92 3.64 9.95
C TRP A 43 1.57 3.15 11.35
N ILE A 44 0.68 2.17 11.36
CA ILE A 44 0.16 1.51 12.55
C ILE A 44 0.55 0.04 12.46
N ALA A 45 1.10 -0.50 13.52
CA ALA A 45 1.28 -1.94 13.66
C ALA A 45 -0.01 -2.61 14.15
N GLU A 46 -0.28 -3.81 13.65
CA GLU A 46 -1.34 -4.69 14.11
C GLU A 46 -0.75 -6.05 14.46
N ILE A 47 -1.12 -6.56 15.61
CA ILE A 47 -0.87 -7.93 16.03
C ILE A 47 -2.25 -8.55 16.22
N ILE A 48 -2.57 -9.58 15.43
CA ILE A 48 -3.85 -10.29 15.51
C ILE A 48 -3.63 -11.65 16.17
N GLU A 49 -4.37 -11.89 17.27
CA GLU A 49 -4.52 -13.16 18.01
C GLU A 49 -3.25 -13.92 18.45
N PRO A 50 -3.10 -14.30 19.74
CA PRO A 50 -4.00 -14.06 20.88
C PRO A 50 -3.88 -12.66 21.50
N TYR A 51 -2.93 -11.84 21.06
CA TYR A 51 -2.74 -10.48 21.57
C TYR A 51 -3.22 -9.50 20.51
N GLU A 52 -4.47 -9.05 20.63
CA GLU A 52 -4.96 -7.92 19.84
C GLU A 52 -4.22 -6.65 20.32
N TRP A 53 -3.23 -6.22 19.54
CA TRP A 53 -2.55 -4.96 19.79
C TRP A 53 -2.51 -4.13 18.53
N GLY A 54 -2.86 -2.84 18.68
CA GLY A 54 -2.79 -1.83 17.64
C GLY A 54 -2.16 -0.58 18.22
N GLY A 55 -1.12 -0.07 17.57
CA GLY A 55 -0.37 1.11 18.01
C GLY A 55 0.52 1.63 16.91
N ALA A 56 1.22 2.74 17.18
CA ALA A 56 2.18 3.28 16.21
C ALA A 56 3.21 2.22 15.82
N LEU A 57 3.55 2.13 14.53
CA LEU A 57 4.53 1.15 14.04
C LEU A 57 5.89 1.33 14.71
N SER A 58 6.28 2.57 15.01
CA SER A 58 7.52 2.91 15.71
C SER A 58 7.60 2.42 17.17
N GLU A 59 6.48 2.02 17.77
CA GLU A 59 6.38 1.53 19.14
C GLU A 59 6.26 0.00 19.22
N CYS A 60 6.16 -0.68 18.06
CA CYS A 60 6.03 -2.12 17.97
C CYS A 60 7.40 -2.81 17.99
N ASP A 61 7.52 -3.90 18.74
CA ASP A 61 8.71 -4.76 18.77
C ASP A 61 8.53 -6.06 17.95
N VAL A 62 7.33 -6.32 17.43
CA VAL A 62 7.00 -7.53 16.67
C VAL A 62 7.13 -7.33 15.16
N ILE A 63 6.83 -6.13 14.68
CA ILE A 63 7.08 -5.70 13.31
C ILE A 63 7.73 -4.32 13.35
N ASN A 64 8.92 -4.25 12.80
CA ASN A 64 9.68 -3.01 12.78
C ASN A 64 9.49 -2.33 11.43
N GLY A 65 9.22 -1.03 11.46
CA GLY A 65 9.29 -0.15 10.30
C GLY A 65 10.53 0.72 10.36
N GLU A 66 11.17 0.92 9.22
CA GLU A 66 12.19 1.96 9.05
C GLU A 66 12.07 2.59 7.65
N VAL A 67 12.29 3.90 7.57
CA VAL A 67 12.37 4.59 6.28
C VAL A 67 13.83 4.61 5.84
N VAL A 68 14.12 3.97 4.70
CA VAL A 68 15.47 3.92 4.11
C VAL A 68 15.36 4.33 2.64
N ASP A 69 16.12 5.36 2.26
CA ASP A 69 16.17 5.90 0.90
C ASP A 69 14.79 6.25 0.30
N GLY A 70 13.87 6.72 1.14
CA GLY A 70 12.50 7.10 0.74
C GLY A 70 11.55 5.92 0.55
N ALA A 71 11.92 4.70 0.99
CA ALA A 71 11.08 3.52 0.99
C ALA A 71 10.78 3.06 2.42
N MET A 72 9.58 2.49 2.63
CA MET A 72 9.22 1.85 3.90
C MET A 72 9.78 0.43 3.90
N LYS A 73 10.62 0.10 4.87
CA LYS A 73 11.16 -1.24 5.07
C LYS A 73 10.52 -1.86 6.31
N LEU A 74 9.88 -3.01 6.12
CA LEU A 74 9.24 -3.79 7.17
C LEU A 74 10.03 -5.07 7.43
N THR A 75 10.33 -5.33 8.71
CA THR A 75 11.03 -6.54 9.16
C THR A 75 10.29 -7.17 10.34
N MET A 76 10.48 -8.48 10.54
CA MET A 76 9.94 -9.17 11.70
C MET A 76 10.86 -8.97 12.91
N GLY A 77 10.30 -8.60 14.07
CA GLY A 77 11.07 -8.41 15.31
C GLY A 77 11.29 -9.68 16.14
N GLY A 78 10.65 -10.80 15.77
CA GLY A 78 10.71 -12.09 16.48
C GLY A 78 9.40 -12.42 17.21
N GLY A 79 9.26 -13.66 17.68
CA GLY A 79 8.15 -14.10 18.54
C GLY A 79 6.74 -14.17 17.93
N TRP A 80 6.50 -13.69 16.72
CA TRP A 80 5.18 -13.69 16.08
C TRP A 80 5.20 -14.08 14.61
N GLN A 81 4.27 -14.92 14.19
CA GLN A 81 4.26 -15.49 12.84
C GLN A 81 3.57 -14.61 11.81
N TYR A 82 2.73 -13.66 12.23
CA TYR A 82 1.85 -12.92 11.34
C TYR A 82 1.59 -11.46 11.77
N PRO A 83 2.61 -10.59 11.81
CA PRO A 83 2.41 -9.20 12.18
C PRO A 83 2.08 -8.33 10.96
N HIS A 84 1.30 -7.27 11.18
CA HIS A 84 0.87 -6.36 10.13
C HIS A 84 1.39 -4.95 10.37
N ALA A 85 1.63 -4.23 9.28
CA ALA A 85 1.79 -2.79 9.26
C ALA A 85 0.75 -2.21 8.28
N ARG A 86 0.08 -1.14 8.69
CA ARG A 86 -1.02 -0.56 7.91
C ARG A 86 -1.06 0.95 7.98
N VAL A 87 -1.63 1.55 6.94
CA VAL A 87 -2.08 2.94 6.93
C VAL A 87 -3.61 2.91 6.88
N GLU A 88 -4.28 3.76 7.66
CA GLU A 88 -5.75 3.76 7.71
C GLU A 88 -6.36 5.13 7.96
N ASN A 89 -7.58 5.28 7.46
CA ASN A 89 -8.49 6.38 7.79
C ASN A 89 -9.92 5.84 7.68
N PHE A 90 -10.44 5.26 8.77
CA PHE A 90 -11.80 4.73 8.80
C PHE A 90 -12.89 5.81 8.94
N GLU A 91 -12.52 7.05 9.26
CA GLU A 91 -13.50 8.14 9.40
C GLU A 91 -13.86 8.76 8.05
N ALA A 92 -12.86 8.97 7.17
CA ALA A 92 -13.05 9.63 5.88
C ALA A 92 -12.72 8.74 4.67
N GLY A 93 -12.14 7.57 4.90
CA GLY A 93 -11.51 6.78 3.84
C GLY A 93 -10.14 7.33 3.44
N LEU A 94 -9.37 6.50 2.75
CA LEU A 94 -8.12 6.87 2.09
C LEU A 94 -8.39 7.31 0.64
N VAL A 95 -9.16 6.52 -0.10
CA VAL A 95 -9.49 6.78 -1.50
C VAL A 95 -10.75 6.03 -1.93
N SER A 96 -11.66 6.69 -2.64
CA SER A 96 -12.76 6.01 -3.35
C SER A 96 -12.30 5.59 -4.73
N VAL A 97 -12.48 4.32 -5.07
CA VAL A 97 -11.97 3.75 -6.32
C VAL A 97 -13.09 3.41 -7.31
N THR A 98 -12.78 3.34 -8.59
CA THR A 98 -13.67 2.97 -9.68
C THR A 98 -13.20 1.70 -10.36
N GLU A 99 -14.02 1.13 -11.26
CA GLU A 99 -13.62 -0.05 -12.02
C GLU A 99 -12.43 0.17 -12.97
N ASP A 100 -12.14 1.43 -13.29
CA ASP A 100 -11.06 1.81 -14.20
C ASP A 100 -9.75 2.16 -13.49
N ASP A 101 -9.75 2.22 -12.15
CA ASP A 101 -8.54 2.54 -11.40
C ASP A 101 -7.57 1.38 -11.34
N TYR A 102 -6.29 1.74 -11.37
CA TYR A 102 -5.13 0.88 -11.29
C TYR A 102 -4.54 0.92 -9.89
N VAL A 103 -4.13 -0.25 -9.40
CA VAL A 103 -3.16 -0.38 -8.32
C VAL A 103 -1.78 -0.47 -8.96
N ASN A 104 -0.89 0.46 -8.58
CA ASN A 104 0.52 0.43 -8.94
C ASN A 104 1.33 0.08 -7.69
N LEU A 105 2.17 -0.94 -7.80
CA LEU A 105 2.93 -1.53 -6.70
C LEU A 105 4.40 -1.65 -7.12
N ASP A 106 5.32 -1.17 -6.29
CA ASP A 106 6.75 -1.40 -6.44
C ASP A 106 7.31 -1.84 -5.07
N VAL A 107 7.46 -3.16 -4.90
CA VAL A 107 7.90 -3.79 -3.64
C VAL A 107 8.89 -4.91 -3.89
N SER A 108 9.77 -5.16 -2.93
CA SER A 108 10.62 -6.35 -2.93
C SER A 108 10.67 -7.00 -1.57
N LEU A 109 10.61 -8.33 -1.53
CA LEU A 109 10.94 -9.13 -0.36
C LEU A 109 12.28 -9.82 -0.62
N ASP A 110 13.34 -9.31 0.03
CA ASP A 110 14.69 -9.84 -0.11
C ASP A 110 14.85 -11.09 0.75
N THR A 111 14.74 -12.26 0.11
CA THR A 111 14.87 -13.56 0.76
C THR A 111 15.25 -14.63 -0.26
N ASP A 112 16.07 -15.58 0.18
CA ASP A 112 16.39 -16.83 -0.50
C ASP A 112 15.69 -18.04 0.13
N THR A 113 14.96 -17.83 1.23
CA THR A 113 14.15 -18.84 1.91
C THR A 113 12.67 -18.71 1.58
N ASP A 114 12.00 -19.86 1.53
CA ASP A 114 10.56 -19.97 1.38
C ASP A 114 9.81 -19.76 2.70
N ASP A 115 10.47 -19.52 3.83
CA ASP A 115 9.75 -19.36 5.11
C ASP A 115 9.09 -17.99 5.24
N ILE A 116 9.73 -16.91 4.79
CA ILE A 116 9.16 -15.56 4.83
C ILE A 116 8.40 -15.23 3.55
N ARG A 117 7.24 -14.59 3.73
CA ARG A 117 6.28 -14.24 2.69
C ARG A 117 5.63 -12.92 3.07
N PHE A 118 4.99 -12.26 2.12
CA PHE A 118 4.14 -11.13 2.43
C PHE A 118 2.74 -11.28 1.87
N GLY A 119 1.80 -10.52 2.40
CA GLY A 119 0.55 -10.26 1.71
C GLY A 119 0.14 -8.81 1.80
N LEU A 120 -0.88 -8.50 1.00
CA LEU A 120 -1.42 -7.17 0.86
C LEU A 120 -2.94 -7.27 0.88
N THR A 121 -3.56 -6.55 1.81
CA THR A 121 -5.02 -6.48 1.96
C THR A 121 -5.45 -5.02 1.89
N LEU A 122 -6.47 -4.72 1.09
CA LEU A 122 -7.18 -3.45 1.18
C LEU A 122 -8.47 -3.67 1.96
N VAL A 123 -8.70 -2.88 2.99
CA VAL A 123 -9.99 -2.85 3.69
C VAL A 123 -10.85 -1.78 3.04
N CYS A 124 -12.00 -2.18 2.54
CA CYS A 124 -12.94 -1.30 1.85
C CYS A 124 -14.25 -1.17 2.63
N ASN A 125 -15.03 -0.14 2.28
CA ASN A 125 -16.33 0.23 2.83
C ASN A 125 -16.22 0.93 4.18
N ILE A 126 -16.70 2.17 4.26
CA ILE A 126 -16.79 2.92 5.52
C ILE A 126 -17.99 2.45 6.35
N ASP A 127 -19.11 2.16 5.69
CA ASP A 127 -20.41 1.99 6.36
C ASP A 127 -20.83 0.52 6.56
N THR A 128 -20.24 -0.42 5.84
CA THR A 128 -20.69 -1.82 5.79
C THR A 128 -19.54 -2.81 5.97
N LYS A 129 -19.25 -3.14 7.24
CA LYS A 129 -18.53 -4.34 7.68
C LYS A 129 -17.03 -4.45 7.33
N ASN A 130 -16.38 -3.41 6.80
CA ASN A 130 -14.94 -3.42 6.48
C ASN A 130 -14.57 -4.65 5.62
N THR A 131 -14.89 -4.60 4.34
CA THR A 131 -14.67 -5.71 3.41
C THR A 131 -13.19 -5.85 3.07
N ASP A 132 -12.60 -7.00 3.40
CA ASP A 132 -11.22 -7.31 3.06
C ASP A 132 -11.07 -7.76 1.60
N VAL A 133 -10.25 -7.04 0.86
CA VAL A 133 -9.82 -7.36 -0.51
C VAL A 133 -8.36 -7.83 -0.47
N GLN A 134 -8.18 -9.15 -0.51
CA GLN A 134 -6.85 -9.76 -0.51
C GLN A 134 -6.22 -9.70 -1.92
N LEU A 135 -5.15 -8.93 -2.08
CA LEU A 135 -4.49 -8.72 -3.38
C LEU A 135 -3.38 -9.74 -3.68
N ALA A 136 -2.85 -10.43 -2.66
CA ALA A 136 -1.76 -11.41 -2.86
C ALA A 136 -2.05 -12.52 -3.91
N PRO A 137 -3.23 -13.17 -3.96
CA PRO A 137 -3.57 -14.09 -5.04
C PRO A 137 -3.37 -13.49 -6.43
N TYR A 138 -3.83 -12.25 -6.61
CA TYR A 138 -3.80 -11.58 -7.90
C TYR A 138 -2.40 -11.08 -8.25
N ILE A 139 -1.63 -10.59 -7.27
CA ILE A 139 -0.20 -10.28 -7.41
C ILE A 139 0.56 -11.51 -7.95
N CYS A 140 0.35 -12.69 -7.36
CA CYS A 140 0.97 -13.93 -7.83
C CYS A 140 0.54 -14.27 -9.26
N LYS A 141 -0.77 -14.15 -9.58
CA LYS A 141 -1.29 -14.36 -10.95
C LYS A 141 -0.60 -13.46 -11.99
N VAL A 142 -0.53 -12.15 -11.74
CA VAL A 142 0.00 -11.20 -12.74
C VAL A 142 1.52 -11.19 -12.83
N SER A 143 2.22 -11.53 -11.74
CA SER A 143 3.68 -11.70 -11.72
C SER A 143 4.15 -13.06 -12.24
N GLY A 144 3.25 -14.05 -12.31
CA GLY A 144 3.59 -15.44 -12.59
C GLY A 144 4.25 -16.18 -11.42
N ALA A 145 4.31 -15.57 -10.23
CA ALA A 145 4.80 -16.21 -9.02
C ALA A 145 3.83 -17.32 -8.55
N THR A 146 4.38 -18.40 -7.99
CA THR A 146 3.55 -19.44 -7.38
C THR A 146 3.16 -18.95 -5.98
N PRO A 147 1.86 -18.76 -5.68
CA PRO A 147 1.43 -18.34 -4.36
C PRO A 147 1.72 -19.43 -3.33
N VAL A 148 1.98 -19.02 -2.09
CA VAL A 148 2.05 -19.97 -0.96
C VAL A 148 0.77 -19.84 -0.13
N GLY A 149 0.15 -20.97 0.22
CA GLY A 149 -1.19 -21.02 0.83
C GLY A 149 -2.31 -21.23 -0.20
N THR A 150 -3.58 -21.09 0.22
CA THR A 150 -4.77 -21.33 -0.62
C THR A 150 -5.86 -20.27 -0.42
N GLY A 151 -6.63 -19.99 -1.48
CA GLY A 151 -7.75 -19.03 -1.45
C GLY A 151 -7.36 -17.65 -0.92
N LYS A 152 -8.11 -17.15 0.08
CA LYS A 152 -7.84 -15.85 0.75
C LYS A 152 -6.56 -15.83 1.59
N GLY A 153 -5.98 -17.00 1.90
CA GLY A 153 -4.74 -17.11 2.66
C GLY A 153 -3.49 -17.18 1.78
N GLN A 154 -3.62 -16.96 0.46
CA GLN A 154 -2.44 -16.94 -0.41
C GLN A 154 -1.55 -15.74 -0.09
N GLN A 155 -0.26 -16.01 -0.06
CA GLN A 155 0.82 -15.09 0.23
C GLN A 155 1.76 -15.03 -0.98
N VAL A 156 2.42 -13.89 -1.12
CA VAL A 156 3.41 -13.62 -2.16
C VAL A 156 4.79 -14.06 -1.64
N PRO A 157 5.53 -14.90 -2.39
CA PRO A 157 6.86 -15.35 -1.99
C PRO A 157 7.91 -14.22 -2.12
N GLY A 158 9.16 -14.55 -1.79
CA GLY A 158 10.32 -13.68 -2.05
C GLY A 158 10.46 -13.28 -3.52
N GLY A 159 10.92 -12.05 -3.75
CA GLY A 159 11.11 -11.53 -5.11
C GLY A 159 10.99 -10.01 -5.20
N ASP A 160 11.18 -9.51 -6.42
CA ASP A 160 10.98 -8.10 -6.77
C ASP A 160 9.71 -7.98 -7.63
N TYR A 161 8.79 -7.09 -7.24
CA TYR A 161 7.45 -6.96 -7.79
C TYR A 161 7.15 -5.51 -8.11
N LYS A 162 7.29 -5.17 -9.39
CA LYS A 162 6.81 -3.91 -9.97
C LYS A 162 5.62 -4.20 -10.89
N LEU A 163 4.42 -3.86 -10.44
CA LEU A 163 3.17 -4.28 -11.05
C LEU A 163 2.19 -3.12 -11.15
N SER A 164 1.42 -3.11 -12.22
CA SER A 164 0.27 -2.25 -12.47
C SER A 164 -0.88 -3.10 -12.97
N PHE A 165 -2.02 -3.02 -12.29
CA PHE A 165 -3.21 -3.78 -12.65
C PHE A 165 -4.49 -3.08 -12.21
N LYS A 166 -5.60 -3.34 -12.91
CA LYS A 166 -6.91 -2.81 -12.53
C LYS A 166 -7.38 -3.39 -11.21
N PHE A 167 -7.83 -2.54 -10.30
CA PHE A 167 -8.34 -2.96 -9.00
C PHE A 167 -9.57 -3.88 -9.14
N ALA A 168 -10.51 -3.54 -10.03
CA ALA A 168 -11.69 -4.36 -10.29
C ALA A 168 -11.35 -5.78 -10.79
N ASP A 169 -10.28 -5.95 -11.56
CA ASP A 169 -9.86 -7.27 -12.04
C ASP A 169 -9.30 -8.14 -10.90
N ALA A 170 -8.61 -7.53 -9.94
CA ALA A 170 -8.15 -8.21 -8.73
C ALA A 170 -9.33 -8.67 -7.87
N VAL A 171 -10.36 -7.83 -7.71
CA VAL A 171 -11.58 -8.16 -6.96
C VAL A 171 -12.36 -9.29 -7.62
N LYS A 172 -12.58 -9.24 -8.94
CA LYS A 172 -13.23 -10.32 -9.71
C LYS A 172 -12.47 -11.64 -9.56
N TYR A 173 -11.15 -11.59 -9.62
CA TYR A 173 -10.34 -12.78 -9.44
C TYR A 173 -10.44 -13.36 -8.02
N LEU A 174 -10.49 -12.50 -7.00
CA LEU A 174 -10.71 -12.93 -5.63
C LEU A 174 -12.04 -13.67 -5.48
N ASP A 175 -13.12 -13.15 -6.06
CA ASP A 175 -14.43 -13.80 -6.06
C ASP A 175 -14.39 -15.16 -6.78
N GLU A 176 -13.65 -15.27 -7.89
CA GLU A 176 -13.45 -16.53 -8.61
C GLU A 176 -12.71 -17.58 -7.77
N VAL A 177 -11.58 -17.22 -7.16
CA VAL A 177 -10.70 -18.20 -6.48
C VAL A 177 -11.08 -18.47 -5.02
N ALA A 178 -11.76 -17.54 -4.36
CA ALA A 178 -12.18 -17.67 -2.97
C ALA A 178 -13.69 -17.91 -2.80
N GLY A 179 -14.46 -17.88 -3.90
CA GLY A 179 -15.93 -18.00 -3.85
C GLY A 179 -16.59 -16.86 -3.07
N SER A 180 -15.97 -15.67 -3.06
CA SER A 180 -16.53 -14.49 -2.40
C SER A 180 -17.51 -13.72 -3.29
N THR A 181 -18.16 -12.71 -2.72
CA THR A 181 -19.09 -11.80 -3.40
C THR A 181 -18.68 -10.34 -3.16
N VAL A 182 -17.37 -10.09 -3.14
CA VAL A 182 -16.80 -8.78 -2.83
C VAL A 182 -17.12 -7.79 -3.93
N TYR A 183 -17.10 -8.21 -5.20
CA TYR A 183 -17.29 -7.31 -6.34
C TYR A 183 -18.61 -6.52 -6.24
N ASP A 184 -19.72 -7.21 -6.03
CA ASP A 184 -21.04 -6.57 -5.92
C ASP A 184 -21.13 -5.66 -4.69
N SER A 185 -20.36 -5.95 -3.63
CA SER A 185 -20.32 -5.12 -2.42
C SER A 185 -19.55 -3.82 -2.61
N LEU A 186 -18.64 -3.76 -3.59
CA LEU A 186 -17.84 -2.57 -3.89
C LEU A 186 -18.41 -1.78 -5.07
N PHE A 187 -18.81 -2.46 -6.14
CA PHE A 187 -19.17 -1.84 -7.43
C PHE A 187 -20.62 -2.08 -7.85
N GLY A 188 -21.41 -2.78 -7.02
CA GLY A 188 -22.84 -2.95 -7.25
C GLY A 188 -23.63 -1.64 -7.04
N PRO A 189 -24.95 -1.65 -7.29
CA PRO A 189 -25.80 -0.45 -7.19
C PRO A 189 -25.76 0.28 -5.84
N ASP A 190 -25.54 -0.46 -4.75
CA ASP A 190 -25.41 0.05 -3.38
C ASP A 190 -23.98 -0.14 -2.84
N GLY A 191 -23.00 -0.35 -3.73
CA GLY A 191 -21.62 -0.61 -3.37
C GLY A 191 -20.92 0.62 -2.80
N ASP A 192 -19.98 0.39 -1.90
CA ASP A 192 -19.06 1.40 -1.40
C ASP A 192 -17.63 0.95 -1.70
N SER A 193 -17.01 1.56 -2.70
CA SER A 193 -15.64 1.24 -3.12
C SER A 193 -14.58 2.07 -2.37
N THR A 194 -14.91 2.64 -1.21
CA THR A 194 -13.94 3.45 -0.46
C THR A 194 -12.93 2.56 0.27
N VAL A 195 -11.67 2.62 -0.14
CA VAL A 195 -10.54 2.00 0.57
C VAL A 195 -10.28 2.81 1.83
N CYS A 196 -10.27 2.15 2.98
CA CYS A 196 -10.13 2.74 4.31
C CYS A 196 -8.83 2.33 5.01
N SER A 197 -8.25 1.20 4.62
CA SER A 197 -6.95 0.74 5.13
C SER A 197 -6.19 -0.03 4.07
N ILE A 198 -4.87 0.16 4.05
CA ILE A 198 -3.93 -0.62 3.23
C ILE A 198 -3.02 -1.35 4.20
N ARG A 199 -3.07 -2.68 4.18
CA ARG A 199 -2.37 -3.55 5.15
C ARG A 199 -1.33 -4.40 4.43
N PHE A 200 -0.08 -4.28 4.88
CA PHE A 200 0.98 -5.22 4.54
C PHE A 200 1.22 -6.12 5.73
N TYR A 201 1.29 -7.43 5.49
CA TYR A 201 1.63 -8.38 6.54
C TYR A 201 2.80 -9.24 6.12
N LEU A 202 3.63 -9.61 7.09
CA LEU A 202 4.68 -10.60 6.92
C LEU A 202 4.19 -11.92 7.50
N TYR A 203 4.52 -13.02 6.85
CA TYR A 203 4.27 -14.36 7.37
C TYR A 203 5.59 -15.13 7.44
N SER A 204 5.84 -15.77 8.57
CA SER A 204 6.93 -16.75 8.74
C SER A 204 6.56 -17.78 9.80
N SER A 205 6.98 -19.03 9.59
CA SER A 205 6.81 -20.09 10.59
C SER A 205 7.87 -19.97 11.70
N SER A 206 9.05 -19.42 11.35
CA SER A 206 10.22 -19.25 12.19
C SER A 206 10.70 -17.78 12.17
N PRO A 207 9.96 -16.83 12.78
CA PRO A 207 10.24 -15.39 12.65
C PRO A 207 11.65 -14.98 13.10
N GLU A 208 12.22 -15.69 14.07
CA GLU A 208 13.60 -15.51 14.54
C GLU A 208 14.65 -15.79 13.45
N GLU A 209 14.37 -16.73 12.53
CA GLU A 209 15.29 -17.15 11.47
C GLU A 209 15.27 -16.22 10.25
N VAL A 210 14.28 -15.33 10.18
CA VAL A 210 14.06 -14.41 9.05
C VAL A 210 14.05 -12.95 9.47
N ALA A 211 14.48 -12.64 10.70
CA ALA A 211 14.48 -11.28 11.26
C ALA A 211 15.38 -10.30 10.48
N ASP A 212 16.38 -10.79 9.74
CA ASP A 212 17.23 -9.99 8.84
C ASP A 212 16.59 -9.73 7.47
N LYS A 213 15.50 -10.44 7.13
CA LYS A 213 14.79 -10.32 5.85
C LYS A 213 13.77 -9.20 5.92
N ALA A 214 13.58 -8.52 4.78
CA ALA A 214 12.78 -7.31 4.75
C ALA A 214 11.88 -7.22 3.52
N LEU A 215 10.64 -6.81 3.75
CA LEU A 215 9.78 -6.26 2.70
C LEU A 215 10.08 -4.77 2.56
N THR A 216 10.56 -4.36 1.40
CA THR A 216 10.79 -2.96 1.05
C THR A 216 9.69 -2.48 0.12
N ILE A 217 8.95 -1.45 0.54
CA ILE A 217 7.86 -0.83 -0.19
C ILE A 217 8.36 0.51 -0.73
N ARG A 218 8.68 0.54 -2.03
CA ARG A 218 9.22 1.73 -2.71
C ARG A 218 8.13 2.66 -3.20
N SER A 219 7.02 2.08 -3.69
CA SER A 219 5.85 2.87 -4.05
C SER A 219 4.58 2.02 -4.02
N PHE A 220 3.47 2.66 -3.67
CA PHE A 220 2.13 2.12 -3.82
C PHE A 220 1.19 3.27 -4.17
N THR A 221 0.49 3.16 -5.29
CA THR A 221 -0.53 4.15 -5.68
C THR A 221 -1.82 3.48 -6.13
N ILE A 222 -2.93 4.20 -5.98
CA ILE A 222 -4.22 3.85 -6.56
C ILE A 222 -4.71 5.04 -7.37
N GLY A 223 -4.95 4.85 -8.66
CA GLY A 223 -5.13 5.96 -9.57
C GLY A 223 -5.67 5.59 -10.94
N ALA A 224 -6.01 6.60 -11.75
CA ALA A 224 -6.57 6.37 -13.09
C ALA A 224 -5.54 5.89 -14.12
N GLN A 225 -4.24 6.03 -13.81
CA GLN A 225 -3.14 5.71 -14.73
C GLN A 225 -2.45 4.41 -14.33
N ALA A 226 -2.23 3.56 -15.33
CA ALA A 226 -1.34 2.44 -15.22
C ALA A 226 0.12 2.94 -15.19
N SER A 227 0.96 2.34 -14.34
CA SER A 227 2.41 2.52 -14.42
C SER A 227 2.96 1.91 -15.72
N ASP A 228 3.93 2.60 -16.33
CA ASP A 228 4.50 2.26 -17.64
C ASP A 228 5.37 0.98 -17.66
N THR A 229 5.47 0.25 -16.55
CA THR A 229 6.38 -0.90 -16.46
C THR A 229 5.89 -1.95 -15.46
N ASN A 230 5.54 -3.13 -15.99
CA ASN A 230 5.41 -4.35 -15.19
C ASN A 230 6.69 -5.16 -15.33
N THR A 231 7.46 -5.28 -14.25
CA THR A 231 8.64 -6.13 -14.16
C THR A 231 8.58 -6.88 -12.84
N SER A 232 8.71 -8.20 -12.87
CA SER A 232 8.76 -8.97 -11.65
C SER A 232 9.69 -10.16 -11.79
N THR A 233 10.45 -10.43 -10.73
CA THR A 233 11.25 -11.64 -10.57
C THR A 233 10.70 -12.38 -9.36
N GLY A 234 9.50 -12.94 -9.50
CA GLY A 234 8.94 -13.80 -8.47
C GLY A 234 9.82 -15.04 -8.30
N GLY A 235 10.14 -15.39 -7.05
CA GLY A 235 10.94 -16.58 -6.74
C GLY A 235 10.31 -17.82 -7.36
N THR A 236 11.00 -18.43 -8.34
CA THR A 236 10.70 -19.81 -8.75
C THR A 236 11.40 -20.72 -7.76
N ALA A 237 10.66 -21.36 -6.87
CA ALA A 237 11.20 -22.41 -6.01
C ALA A 237 11.81 -23.51 -6.90
N SER A 238 13.14 -23.54 -7.00
CA SER A 238 13.86 -24.63 -7.64
C SER A 238 13.99 -25.76 -6.63
N THR A 239 13.25 -26.85 -6.84
CA THR A 239 13.48 -28.10 -6.11
C THR A 239 14.83 -28.67 -6.53
N GLY A 240 15.89 -28.31 -5.82
CA GLY A 240 17.23 -28.85 -6.01
C GLY A 240 17.31 -30.28 -5.48
N THR A 241 17.16 -31.27 -6.35
CA THR A 241 17.73 -32.60 -6.13
C THR A 241 18.92 -32.82 -7.03
N THR A 242 20.09 -32.81 -6.41
CA THR A 242 21.37 -33.23 -7.00
C THR A 242 21.29 -34.65 -7.54
N SER A 243 21.52 -34.84 -8.83
CA SER A 243 22.28 -36.00 -9.32
C SER A 243 22.85 -35.76 -10.73
N SER A 244 24.10 -36.15 -10.86
CA SER A 244 25.04 -35.90 -11.94
C SER A 244 24.65 -36.49 -13.30
N GLY A 245 25.02 -35.80 -14.38
CA GLY A 245 25.07 -36.41 -15.71
C GLY A 245 25.37 -35.41 -16.82
N SER A 246 26.64 -35.29 -17.21
CA SER A 246 27.06 -34.51 -18.38
C SER A 246 26.52 -35.12 -19.68
N THR A 247 26.10 -34.31 -20.64
CA THR A 247 26.44 -34.49 -22.06
C THR A 247 26.11 -33.24 -22.87
N THR A 248 27.12 -32.75 -23.56
CA THR A 248 27.08 -31.77 -24.65
C THR A 248 26.26 -32.25 -25.84
N THR A 249 25.41 -31.41 -26.45
CA THR A 249 25.39 -31.19 -27.91
C THR A 249 24.68 -29.89 -28.29
N SER A 250 25.28 -29.18 -29.24
CA SER A 250 24.89 -27.93 -29.90
C SER A 250 23.54 -27.97 -30.63
N SER A 251 22.87 -26.81 -30.72
CA SER A 251 22.05 -26.43 -31.88
C SER A 251 22.02 -24.91 -32.05
N LYS A 252 22.06 -24.51 -33.30
CA LYS A 252 22.43 -23.21 -33.86
C LYS A 252 21.22 -22.69 -34.63
N VAL A 253 20.67 -21.52 -34.30
CA VAL A 253 19.68 -20.80 -35.11
C VAL A 253 19.93 -19.29 -34.87
N GLN A 254 20.76 -18.64 -35.69
CA GLN A 254 20.44 -17.98 -36.98
C GLN A 254 19.78 -16.60 -36.80
N THR A 255 20.64 -15.59 -36.66
CA THR A 255 20.37 -14.16 -36.91
C THR A 255 20.36 -13.88 -38.40
N THR A 256 19.34 -13.17 -38.90
CA THR A 256 19.38 -12.42 -40.16
C THR A 256 18.67 -11.08 -40.01
N SER A 257 19.38 -10.04 -40.42
CA SER A 257 19.06 -8.62 -40.47
C SER A 257 18.17 -8.21 -41.65
N SER A 258 17.39 -7.15 -41.51
CA SER A 258 17.19 -6.17 -42.60
C SER A 258 16.74 -4.79 -42.07
N THR A 259 17.26 -3.76 -42.72
CA THR A 259 17.22 -2.33 -42.35
C THR A 259 16.45 -1.53 -43.42
N SER A 260 16.02 -0.31 -43.05
CA SER A 260 15.52 0.83 -43.86
C SER A 260 13.98 0.93 -43.97
N SER A 261 13.36 2.09 -43.72
CA SER A 261 13.60 3.39 -44.38
C SER A 261 13.05 4.59 -43.56
N LYS A 262 13.60 5.78 -43.84
CA LYS A 262 13.30 7.08 -43.21
C LYS A 262 12.04 7.73 -43.79
N SER A 263 11.33 8.50 -42.97
CA SER A 263 10.60 9.72 -43.37
C SER A 263 10.53 10.72 -42.20
N GLN A 264 10.27 11.98 -42.53
CA GLN A 264 10.88 13.20 -41.98
C GLN A 264 9.80 14.18 -41.47
N VAL A 265 10.05 14.79 -40.30
CA VAL A 265 9.68 16.13 -39.76
C VAL A 265 8.22 16.61 -39.83
N THR A 266 7.68 17.12 -38.72
CA THR A 266 6.99 18.44 -38.65
C THR A 266 6.96 18.97 -37.22
N THR A 267 7.38 20.23 -37.10
CA THR A 267 7.43 21.12 -35.93
C THR A 267 6.02 21.51 -35.47
N GLY A 268 5.75 21.52 -34.16
CA GLY A 268 4.48 21.95 -33.58
C GLY A 268 4.65 22.51 -32.18
N GLU A 269 4.71 23.84 -32.12
CA GLU A 269 4.36 24.78 -31.03
C GLU A 269 4.10 24.21 -29.63
N ASN A 270 4.97 24.52 -28.67
CA ASN A 270 4.70 24.32 -27.25
C ASN A 270 4.00 25.58 -26.69
N ILE A 271 2.68 25.52 -26.57
CA ILE A 271 1.85 26.50 -25.86
C ILE A 271 1.91 26.15 -24.37
N LEU A 272 2.54 27.01 -23.57
CA LEU A 272 2.45 26.92 -22.10
C LEU A 272 1.08 27.45 -21.65
N PRO A 273 0.26 26.69 -20.92
CA PRO A 273 -0.88 27.26 -20.23
C PRO A 273 -0.42 28.03 -18.99
N ILE A 274 -0.79 29.31 -18.94
CA ILE A 274 -0.70 30.21 -17.79
C ILE A 274 -1.71 29.73 -16.75
N ILE A 275 -1.24 29.21 -15.60
CA ILE A 275 -2.11 28.93 -14.45
C ILE A 275 -2.26 30.21 -13.65
N GLY A 276 -3.43 30.85 -13.77
CA GLY A 276 -3.85 31.94 -12.91
C GLY A 276 -4.20 31.42 -11.52
N VAL A 277 -3.47 31.86 -10.51
CA VAL A 277 -3.77 31.57 -9.10
C VAL A 277 -4.94 32.44 -8.65
N ALA A 278 -6.13 31.85 -8.51
CA ALA A 278 -7.24 32.46 -7.78
C ALA A 278 -7.17 32.01 -6.31
N ALA A 279 -6.74 32.92 -5.43
CA ALA A 279 -6.75 32.71 -3.99
C ALA A 279 -8.20 32.84 -3.47
N LEU A 280 -8.76 31.76 -2.91
CA LEU A 280 -10.05 31.77 -2.25
C LEU A 280 -9.85 32.03 -0.75
N ALA A 281 -10.32 33.18 -0.26
CA ALA A 281 -10.29 33.53 1.16
C ALA A 281 -11.51 32.91 1.88
N VAL A 282 -11.26 32.09 2.90
CA VAL A 282 -12.30 31.53 3.77
C VAL A 282 -12.63 32.53 4.89
N VAL A 283 -13.89 32.95 4.96
CA VAL A 283 -14.45 33.76 6.05
C VAL A 283 -14.90 32.81 7.17
N ALA A 284 -14.27 32.92 8.33
CA ALA A 284 -14.70 32.23 9.54
C ALA A 284 -15.86 32.97 10.21
N THR A 285 -17.08 32.43 10.15
CA THR A 285 -18.16 32.80 11.07
C THR A 285 -18.14 31.84 12.26
N SER A 286 -17.54 32.27 13.37
CA SER A 286 -17.59 31.58 14.66
C SER A 286 -18.96 31.83 15.32
N ALA A 287 -19.75 30.76 15.47
CA ALA A 287 -20.93 30.77 16.33
C ALA A 287 -20.49 30.49 17.78
N ILE A 288 -20.63 31.48 18.65
CA ILE A 288 -20.42 31.35 20.10
C ILE A 288 -21.70 30.76 20.71
N VAL A 289 -21.61 29.56 21.30
CA VAL A 289 -22.70 29.00 22.13
C VAL A 289 -22.57 29.57 23.54
N VAL A 290 -23.48 30.49 23.90
CA VAL A 290 -23.64 30.96 25.29
C VAL A 290 -24.51 29.95 26.05
N SER A 291 -23.89 29.13 26.89
CA SER A 291 -24.61 28.26 27.83
C SER A 291 -25.22 29.10 28.98
N LYS A 292 -26.54 29.32 28.90
CA LYS A 292 -27.29 30.00 29.96
C LYS A 292 -27.52 29.05 31.13
N LYS A 293 -26.72 29.21 32.18
CA LYS A 293 -26.91 28.60 33.51
C LYS A 293 -28.28 29.01 34.07
N ARG A 294 -29.20 28.07 34.30
CA ARG A 294 -30.41 28.30 35.11
C ARG A 294 -30.16 27.82 36.53
N SER A 295 -30.07 28.78 37.44
CA SER A 295 -30.26 28.60 38.87
C SER A 295 -31.77 28.68 39.16
N LYS A 296 -32.32 27.61 39.74
CA LYS A 296 -33.17 27.59 40.92
C LYS A 296 -33.50 26.16 41.27
#